data_AF-A0A820KJT6-F1
#
_entry.id   AF-A0A820KJT6-F1
#
_cell.length_a   1.000
_cell.length_b   1.000
_cell.length_c   1.000
_cell.angle_alpha   90.00
_cell.angle_beta   90.00
_cell.angle_gamma   90.00
#
_symmetry.space_group_name_H-M   'P 1'
#
loop_
_entity.id
_entity.type
_entity.pdbx_description
1 polymer ?
#
loop_
_entity_poly.entity_id
_entity_poly.type
_entity_poly.pdbx_seq_one_letter_code
_entity_poly.pdbx_strand_id
1 'polypeptide(L)'
;KRVSNSVVPIKRILNDNSTILFLDDGSVDMGSSFDLLDEASHTESKLVDDNHQKMRMMFKSFMEQAGFVNYAKEWWHYTLKNEPFPNTYFDFDVKSSYSS
;
A
#
# COMPACT_ATOMS: atom_id res chain seq x y z
N LYS A 1 -22.89 -2.65 -20.31
CA LYS A 1 -22.59 -1.20 -20.23
C LYS A 1 -21.44 -1.05 -19.23
N ARG A 2 -20.18 -1.03 -19.68
CA ARG A 2 -19.03 -0.75 -18.80
C ARG A 2 -19.26 0.66 -18.27
N VAL A 3 -19.50 0.81 -16.97
CA VAL A 3 -19.48 2.12 -16.35
C VAL A 3 -18.01 2.52 -16.37
N SER A 4 -17.66 3.50 -17.20
CA SER A 4 -16.36 4.16 -17.15
C SER A 4 -16.35 5.04 -15.90
N ASN A 5 -16.23 4.41 -14.73
CA ASN A 5 -15.80 5.13 -13.53
C ASN A 5 -14.33 5.43 -13.76
N SER A 6 -14.04 6.57 -14.37
CA SER A 6 -12.69 7.11 -14.34
C SER A 6 -12.31 7.23 -12.87
N VAL A 7 -11.31 6.48 -12.43
CA VAL A 7 -10.79 6.61 -11.07
C VAL A 7 -10.07 7.95 -11.01
N VAL A 8 -10.71 8.95 -10.41
CA VAL A 8 -10.15 10.30 -10.30
C VAL A 8 -9.57 10.45 -8.90
N PRO A 9 -8.29 10.86 -8.76
CA PRO A 9 -7.74 11.17 -7.46
C PRO A 9 -8.54 12.28 -6.76
N ILE A 10 -8.88 12.06 -5.50
CA ILE A 10 -9.51 13.03 -4.61
C ILE A 10 -8.49 13.64 -3.66
N LYS A 11 -8.73 14.88 -3.23
CA LYS A 11 -7.89 15.51 -2.19
C LYS A 11 -8.29 14.98 -0.82
N ARG A 12 -7.32 14.53 -0.04
CA ARG A 12 -7.50 14.07 1.34
C ARG A 12 -6.72 14.97 2.29
N ILE A 13 -7.41 15.48 3.29
CA ILE A 13 -6.82 16.28 4.37
C ILE A 13 -6.30 15.32 5.44
N LEU A 14 -5.06 15.52 5.86
CA LEU A 14 -4.39 14.75 6.91
C LEU A 14 -4.58 15.41 8.28
N ASN A 15 -4.19 14.73 9.35
CA ASN A 15 -4.36 15.20 10.73
C ASN A 15 -3.65 16.53 11.03
N ASP A 16 -2.62 16.88 10.26
CA ASP A 16 -1.89 18.15 10.37
C ASP A 16 -2.43 19.26 9.44
N ASN A 17 -3.58 19.02 8.78
CA ASN A 17 -4.19 19.84 7.74
C ASN A 17 -3.43 19.92 6.41
N SER A 18 -2.35 19.16 6.23
CA SER A 18 -1.76 18.97 4.90
C SER A 18 -2.70 18.17 3.99
N THR A 19 -2.42 18.13 2.69
CA THR A 19 -3.28 17.46 1.71
C THR A 19 -2.48 16.55 0.80
N ILE A 20 -2.96 15.32 0.63
CA ILE A 20 -2.47 14.34 -0.34
C ILE A 20 -3.52 14.08 -1.42
N LEU A 21 -3.07 13.55 -2.56
CA LEU A 21 -3.97 12.94 -3.54
C LEU A 21 -4.23 11.49 -3.12
N PHE A 22 -5.50 11.09 -3.11
CA PHE A 22 -5.95 9.76 -2.80
C PHE A 22 -6.74 9.19 -3.98
N LEU A 23 -6.27 8.07 -4.52
CA LEU A 23 -6.94 7.27 -5.52
C LEU A 23 -7.82 6.22 -4.82
N ASP A 24 -9.14 6.32 -4.98
CA ASP A 24 -10.10 5.29 -4.55
C ASP A 24 -10.20 4.23 -5.66
N ASP A 25 -9.27 3.27 -5.65
CA ASP A 25 -9.20 2.16 -6.61
C ASP A 25 -10.12 0.98 -6.25
N GLY A 26 -11.02 1.15 -5.26
CA GLY A 26 -11.89 0.11 -4.74
C GLY A 26 -11.20 -0.87 -3.78
N SER A 27 -9.94 -0.62 -3.40
CA SER A 27 -9.27 -1.33 -2.31
C SER A 27 -9.74 -0.83 -0.93
N VAL A 28 -9.33 -1.52 0.13
CA VAL A 28 -9.55 -1.06 1.50
C VAL A 28 -8.78 0.24 1.71
N ASP A 29 -9.47 1.28 2.17
CA ASP A 29 -8.85 2.56 2.45
C ASP A 29 -7.85 2.46 3.62
N MET A 30 -6.56 2.61 3.30
CA MET A 30 -5.45 2.57 4.24
C MET A 30 -4.93 3.96 4.62
N GLY A 31 -5.65 5.05 4.33
CA GLY A 31 -5.25 6.40 4.72
C GLY A 31 -4.44 7.16 3.66
N SER A 32 -3.73 6.44 2.80
CA SER A 32 -2.99 6.95 1.64
C SER A 32 -3.05 5.91 0.53
N SER A 33 -2.90 6.35 -0.73
CA SER A 33 -2.86 5.42 -1.86
C SER A 33 -1.64 4.52 -1.84
N PHE A 34 -1.76 3.36 -2.51
CA PHE A 34 -0.62 2.57 -2.92
C PHE A 34 0.32 3.42 -3.77
N ASP A 35 1.63 3.25 -3.59
CA ASP A 35 2.69 3.95 -4.33
C ASP A 35 2.76 5.48 -4.13
N LEU A 36 2.15 6.00 -3.04
CA LEU A 36 2.32 7.40 -2.64
C LEU A 36 3.63 7.58 -1.85
N LEU A 37 4.65 8.23 -2.43
CA LEU A 37 5.94 8.46 -1.77
C LEU A 37 5.93 9.67 -0.81
N ASP A 38 5.13 9.58 0.25
CA ASP A 38 4.90 10.63 1.26
C ASP A 38 4.97 10.06 2.69
N GLU A 39 5.21 10.91 3.70
CA GLU A 39 5.21 10.49 5.11
C GLU A 39 3.84 9.93 5.56
N ALA A 40 2.75 10.32 4.89
CA ALA A 40 1.44 9.72 5.08
C ALA A 40 1.43 8.21 4.81
N SER A 41 2.37 7.70 4.01
CA SER A 41 2.48 6.28 3.66
C SER A 41 3.29 5.46 4.67
N HIS A 42 4.01 6.10 5.60
CA HIS A 42 4.70 5.37 6.66
C HIS A 42 3.71 4.53 7.46
N THR A 43 4.03 3.26 7.75
CA THR A 43 3.11 2.31 8.36
C THR A 43 2.50 2.86 9.65
N GLU A 44 3.31 3.48 10.50
CA GLU A 44 2.92 4.05 11.79
C GLU A 44 2.75 5.58 11.74
N SER A 45 2.47 6.15 10.55
CA SER A 45 2.28 7.59 10.35
C SER A 45 1.14 8.16 11.19
N LYS A 46 1.42 9.21 11.95
CA LYS A 46 0.40 9.96 12.70
C LYS A 46 -0.40 10.93 11.83
N LEU A 47 -0.07 11.03 10.54
CA LEU A 47 -0.77 11.93 9.62
C LEU A 47 -2.12 11.38 9.16
N VAL A 48 -2.30 10.06 9.16
CA VAL A 48 -3.58 9.41 8.83
C VAL A 48 -4.41 9.15 10.10
N ASP A 49 -5.72 8.99 9.95
CA ASP A 49 -6.61 8.83 11.10
C ASP A 49 -6.44 7.48 11.81
N ASP A 50 -6.99 7.38 13.03
CA ASP A 50 -6.89 6.18 13.87
C ASP A 50 -7.53 4.94 13.24
N ASN A 51 -8.52 5.09 12.35
CA ASN A 51 -9.14 3.95 11.69
C ASN A 51 -8.22 3.40 10.60
N HIS A 52 -7.59 4.28 9.81
CA HIS A 52 -6.57 3.87 8.84
C HIS A 52 -5.38 3.21 9.53
N GLN A 53 -4.92 3.77 10.66
CA GLN A 53 -3.85 3.16 11.46
C GLN A 53 -4.23 1.76 11.96
N LYS A 54 -5.46 1.56 12.47
CA LYS A 54 -5.93 0.23 12.87
C LYS A 54 -5.90 -0.78 11.72
N MET A 55 -6.30 -0.37 10.52
CA MET A 55 -6.26 -1.23 9.34
C MET A 55 -4.82 -1.59 8.94
N ARG A 56 -3.90 -0.61 8.95
CA ARG A 56 -2.48 -0.85 8.71
C ARG A 56 -1.87 -1.83 9.71
N MET A 57 -2.13 -1.65 11.00
CA MET A 57 -1.59 -2.51 12.05
C MET A 57 -2.17 -3.93 12.02
N MET A 58 -3.45 -4.06 11.68
CA MET A 58 -4.07 -5.36 11.45
C MET A 58 -3.41 -6.08 10.26
N PHE A 59 -3.25 -5.40 9.13
CA PHE A 59 -2.59 -5.97 7.95
C PHE A 59 -1.14 -6.36 8.23
N LYS A 60 -0.36 -5.46 8.86
CA LYS A 60 1.02 -5.72 9.30
C LYS A 60 1.11 -6.98 10.16
N SER A 61 0.24 -7.10 11.17
CA SER A 61 0.23 -8.28 12.06
C SER A 61 -0.02 -9.59 11.30
N PHE A 62 -0.95 -9.60 10.33
CA PHE A 62 -1.20 -10.79 9.52
C PHE A 62 -0.01 -11.14 8.62
N MET A 63 0.61 -10.15 7.98
CA MET A 63 1.77 -10.35 7.13
C MET A 63 2.98 -10.85 7.93
N GLU A 64 3.21 -10.31 9.13
CA GLU A 64 4.28 -10.74 10.03
C GLU A 64 4.08 -12.18 10.51
N GLN A 65 2.85 -12.57 10.84
CA GLN A 65 2.51 -13.97 11.15
C GLN A 65 2.75 -14.92 9.97
N ALA A 66 2.60 -14.43 8.73
CA ALA A 66 2.88 -15.17 7.51
C ALA A 66 4.37 -15.19 7.12
N GLY A 67 5.26 -14.62 7.95
CA GLY A 67 6.71 -14.64 7.74
C GLY A 67 7.26 -13.47 6.91
N PHE A 68 6.47 -12.42 6.70
CA PHE A 68 6.91 -11.20 6.04
C PHE A 68 7.42 -10.16 7.06
N VAL A 69 8.19 -9.19 6.57
CA VAL A 69 8.71 -8.04 7.32
C VAL A 69 8.24 -6.78 6.62
N ASN A 70 7.55 -5.90 7.35
CA ASN A 70 7.11 -4.62 6.81
C ASN A 70 8.28 -3.64 6.63
N TYR A 71 8.28 -2.87 5.55
CA TYR A 71 9.12 -1.69 5.42
C TYR A 71 8.40 -0.46 5.99
N ALA A 72 8.97 0.15 7.03
CA ALA A 72 8.29 1.15 7.86
C ALA A 72 7.81 2.41 7.11
N LYS A 73 8.39 2.73 5.94
CA LYS A 73 8.03 3.92 5.15
C LYS A 73 6.88 3.69 4.16
N GLU A 74 6.47 2.45 3.97
CA GLU A 74 5.46 2.07 2.98
C GLU A 74 4.54 1.01 3.58
N TRP A 75 3.31 1.39 3.94
CA TRP A 75 2.36 0.47 4.61
C TRP A 75 2.04 -0.78 3.78
N TRP A 76 2.22 -0.72 2.45
CA TRP A 76 1.99 -1.82 1.50
C TRP A 76 3.22 -2.72 1.29
N HIS A 77 4.41 -2.30 1.70
CA HIS A 77 5.65 -2.97 1.33
C HIS A 77 6.05 -4.03 2.36
N TYR A 78 6.26 -5.25 1.87
CA TYR A 78 6.65 -6.40 2.67
C TYR A 78 7.70 -7.24 1.94
N THR A 79 8.71 -7.68 2.68
CA THR A 79 9.74 -8.62 2.21
C THR A 79 9.60 -9.93 2.95
N LEU A 80 9.78 -11.07 2.27
CA LEU A 80 9.75 -12.37 2.94
C LEU A 80 11.03 -12.54 3.78
N LYS A 81 10.90 -12.86 5.08
CA LYS A 81 12.04 -12.88 6.02
C LYS A 81 13.16 -13.84 5.59
N ASN A 82 12.79 -15.00 5.06
CA ASN A 82 13.72 -16.04 4.60
C ASN A 82 13.54 -16.24 3.09
N GLU A 83 13.66 -15.15 2.32
CA GLU A 83 13.51 -15.25 0.87
C GLU A 83 14.63 -16.07 0.21
N PRO A 84 14.33 -16.84 -0.85
CA PRO A 84 15.28 -17.75 -1.47
C PRO A 84 16.41 -17.07 -2.27
N PHE A 85 16.21 -15.80 -2.67
CA PHE A 85 17.09 -15.10 -3.59
C PHE A 85 17.42 -13.66 -3.15
N PRO A 86 17.97 -13.45 -1.94
CA PRO A 86 18.09 -12.11 -1.33
C PRO A 86 19.06 -11.16 -2.07
N ASN A 87 19.96 -11.70 -2.89
CA ASN A 87 20.96 -10.92 -3.64
C ASN A 87 20.80 -11.09 -5.17
N THR A 88 19.67 -11.64 -5.62
CA THR A 88 19.42 -11.85 -7.06
C THR A 88 18.31 -10.94 -7.51
N TYR A 89 18.63 -10.04 -8.45
CA TYR A 89 17.66 -9.21 -9.14
C TYR A 89 17.35 -9.85 -10.48
N PHE A 90 16.11 -10.29 -10.65
CA PHE A 90 15.67 -10.90 -11.89
C PHE A 90 15.26 -9.82 -12.92
N ASP A 91 15.56 -10.08 -14.19
CA ASP A 91 15.20 -9.21 -15.32
C ASP A 91 14.58 -10.06 -16.44
N PHE A 92 13.40 -10.61 -16.15
CA PHE A 92 12.59 -11.35 -17.12
C PHE A 92 11.19 -10.74 -17.19
N ASP A 93 10.54 -10.84 -18.35
CA ASP A 93 9.20 -10.30 -18.56
C ASP A 93 8.15 -10.97 -17.66
N VAL A 94 7.33 -10.16 -16.99
CA VAL A 94 6.16 -10.63 -16.25
C VAL A 94 5.01 -10.88 -17.23
N LYS A 95 4.76 -12.15 -17.58
CA LYS A 95 3.67 -12.54 -18.50
C LYS A 95 2.39 -12.82 -17.72
N SER A 96 1.26 -12.31 -18.18
CA SER A 96 -0.06 -12.74 -17.70
C SER A 96 -0.40 -14.13 -18.28
N SER A 97 -0.95 -15.01 -17.47
CA SER A 97 -1.44 -16.33 -17.93
C SER A 97 -2.69 -16.23 -18.81
N TYR A 98 -3.26 -15.04 -18.98
CA TYR A 98 -4.39 -14.76 -19.86
C TYR A 98 -3.91 -14.35 -21.26
N SER A 99 -3.27 -15.29 -21.95
CA SER A 99 -3.03 -15.20 -23.40
C SER A 99 -3.79 -16.34 -24.07
N SER A 100 -5.04 -16.08 -24.45
CA SER A 100 -5.76 -16.86 -25.47
C SER A 100 -5.97 -15.97 -26.68
#